data_AF-A0A9V1FSB1-F1
#
_entry.id   AF-A0A9V1FSB1-F1
#
_cell.length_a   1.000
_cell.length_b   1.000
_cell.length_c   1.000
_cell.angle_alpha   90.00
_cell.angle_beta   90.00
_cell.angle_gamma   90.00
#
_symmetry.space_group_name_H-M   'P 1'
#
loop_
_entity.id
_entity.type
_entity.pdbx_description
1 polymer ?
#
loop_
_entity_poly.entity_id
_entity_poly.type
_entity_poly.pdbx_seq_one_letter_code
_entity_poly.pdbx_strand_id
1 'polypeptide(L)'
;MNVLSYVLVYRKFFLVVFTLLVLLPLPIILRTKEAECAYTLFVIATFWLTEALPLSVTALLPGLMFPLFGIMPSKKVASAYFKDFHLLLIGVICLATSIEKWNLHKRIALRMVMTVGVNPAWLTLGFMSSTAFLSMWLSNTSTAAMVMPIVEAVAQQIISAEAEVEATQMTYFSGSTNHGLEIDESVNEHETNERKEKTVPVPGNDAGKNSSNMELEKNSGTGAKYRTKKDHMMCKLMCLCVAYSSTIGGLTTITGTSTNLIFAEHFNMRYPECRCINFGSWFMLSFPAAIIILFLSWIWLQWLFLGFNFKEMFKCGKTKTVKQKACAEVIKQEYQKLGPIRYQEIVTLVLFIVMALLWFSRDPGFVPGWSALFSKYPGFATDSTVALLIGLLFFLIPAKRLTKTTPTGEIVAFDYSPLITWKEFQSFMPWDIAILVGGGFALADGCEESGLSKWIGNKLSPLGSLPVWLIILISSLLVTSLTEVASNPATITLLLPILSSLADTIQVNPLYILIPSTLCTSFAFLLPVANPPNAIVFSYGHLKVIDMVKAGLGVNIVGVAVVMLGMSTWIVTLFDLSTYPSWAPPITNATMP
;
A
#
# COMPACT_ATOMS: atom_id res chain seq x y z
N MET A 1 -25.57 -33.51 10.97
CA MET A 1 -24.93 -32.32 10.37
C MET A 1 -25.45 -31.09 11.09
N ASN A 2 -24.68 -30.49 12.00
CA ASN A 2 -24.90 -29.10 12.49
C ASN A 2 -23.85 -28.68 13.55
N VAL A 3 -23.28 -29.60 14.32
CA VAL A 3 -22.26 -29.27 15.35
C VAL A 3 -21.02 -28.61 14.74
N LEU A 4 -20.51 -29.12 13.61
CA LEU A 4 -19.34 -28.55 12.94
C LEU A 4 -19.60 -27.11 12.45
N SER A 5 -20.82 -26.82 11.99
CA SER A 5 -21.21 -25.46 11.57
C SER A 5 -21.28 -24.50 12.76
N TYR A 6 -21.87 -24.93 13.89
CA TYR A 6 -21.87 -24.15 15.13
C TYR A 6 -20.46 -23.93 15.70
N VAL A 7 -19.59 -24.95 15.68
CA VAL A 7 -18.20 -24.83 16.11
C VAL A 7 -17.42 -23.86 15.23
N LEU A 8 -17.68 -23.85 13.92
CA LEU A 8 -17.08 -22.89 12.99
C LEU A 8 -17.52 -21.45 13.24
N VAL A 9 -18.75 -21.22 13.73
CA VAL A 9 -19.23 -19.89 14.14
C VAL A 9 -18.43 -19.38 15.34
N TYR A 10 -18.14 -20.23 16.31
CA TYR A 10 -17.35 -19.88 17.51
C TYR A 10 -15.83 -20.07 17.32
N ARG A 11 -15.35 -20.29 16.09
CA ARG A 11 -13.93 -20.60 15.81
C ARG A 11 -12.97 -19.57 16.40
N LYS A 12 -13.27 -18.28 16.28
CA LYS A 12 -12.42 -17.21 16.85
C LYS A 12 -12.39 -17.27 18.37
N PHE A 13 -13.54 -17.47 19.02
CA PHE A 13 -13.63 -17.61 20.47
C PHE A 13 -12.83 -18.83 20.96
N PHE A 14 -13.01 -19.99 20.32
CA PHE A 14 -12.24 -21.19 20.65
C PHE A 14 -10.74 -21.00 20.42
N LEU A 15 -10.33 -20.33 19.34
CA LEU A 15 -8.92 -20.03 19.08
C LEU A 15 -8.32 -19.18 20.21
N VAL A 16 -9.03 -18.12 20.66
CA VAL A 16 -8.59 -17.27 21.77
C VAL A 16 -8.42 -18.07 23.05
N VAL A 17 -9.46 -18.81 23.47
CA VAL A 17 -9.43 -19.60 24.71
C VAL A 17 -8.36 -20.71 24.64
N PHE A 18 -8.30 -21.42 23.52
CA PHE A 18 -7.35 -22.50 23.30
C PHE A 18 -5.90 -22.00 23.34
N THR A 19 -5.60 -20.89 22.68
CA THR A 19 -4.25 -20.30 22.67
C THR A 19 -3.80 -19.93 24.08
N LEU A 20 -4.68 -19.26 24.85
CA LEU A 20 -4.38 -18.88 26.23
C LEU A 20 -4.12 -20.10 27.11
N LEU A 21 -4.91 -21.17 26.97
CA LEU A 21 -4.78 -22.41 27.76
C LEU A 21 -3.55 -23.23 27.36
N VAL A 22 -3.27 -23.37 26.06
CA VAL A 22 -2.14 -24.18 25.56
C VAL A 22 -0.81 -23.56 25.90
N LEU A 23 -0.71 -22.22 25.88
CA LEU A 23 0.52 -21.51 26.23
C LEU A 23 0.67 -21.31 27.75
N LEU A 24 -0.39 -21.48 28.55
CA LEU A 24 -0.40 -21.27 30.01
C LEU A 24 0.64 -22.07 30.81
N PRO A 25 1.03 -23.30 30.41
CA PRO A 25 2.10 -24.03 31.10
C PRO A 25 3.44 -23.29 31.09
N LEU A 26 3.70 -22.42 30.09
CA LEU A 26 4.96 -21.69 29.95
C LEU A 26 5.26 -20.81 31.19
N PRO A 27 4.39 -19.87 31.61
CA PRO A 27 4.62 -19.07 32.81
C PRO A 27 4.50 -19.90 34.10
N ILE A 28 3.61 -20.89 34.15
CA ILE A 28 3.33 -21.65 35.39
C ILE A 28 4.48 -22.58 35.79
N ILE A 29 5.12 -23.21 34.80
CA ILE A 29 6.18 -24.21 35.02
C ILE A 29 7.54 -23.52 35.17
N LEU A 30 7.89 -22.60 34.26
CA LEU A 30 9.22 -21.98 34.25
C LEU A 30 9.34 -20.88 35.32
N ARG A 31 8.25 -20.16 35.64
CA ARG A 31 8.19 -19.10 36.67
C ARG A 31 9.33 -18.08 36.62
N THR A 32 9.80 -17.76 35.41
CA THR A 32 10.76 -16.69 35.18
C THR A 32 10.11 -15.53 34.44
N LYS A 33 10.64 -14.32 34.61
CA LYS A 33 10.09 -13.15 33.92
C LYS A 33 10.22 -13.26 32.41
N GLU A 34 11.27 -13.90 31.90
CA GLU A 34 11.45 -14.19 30.49
C GLU A 34 10.32 -15.09 29.97
N ALA A 35 9.92 -16.11 30.72
CA ALA A 35 8.85 -17.03 30.34
C ALA A 35 7.46 -16.37 30.36
N GLU A 36 7.20 -15.50 31.33
CA GLU A 36 5.97 -14.71 31.43
C GLU A 36 5.85 -13.67 30.29
N CYS A 37 6.97 -13.03 29.94
CA CYS A 37 7.03 -12.15 28.79
C CYS A 37 6.87 -12.91 27.48
N ALA A 38 7.54 -14.06 27.34
CA ALA A 38 7.42 -14.92 26.16
C ALA A 38 5.99 -15.44 25.97
N TYR A 39 5.29 -15.76 27.05
CA TYR A 39 3.87 -16.11 27.02
C TYR A 39 3.03 -14.98 26.42
N THR A 40 3.20 -13.76 26.93
CA THR A 40 2.50 -12.58 26.42
C THR A 40 2.80 -12.34 24.94
N LEU A 41 4.07 -12.45 24.54
CA LEU A 41 4.51 -12.30 23.16
C LEU A 41 3.89 -13.37 22.25
N PHE A 42 3.89 -14.65 22.63
CA PHE A 42 3.32 -15.73 21.80
C PHE A 42 1.80 -15.65 21.69
N VAL A 43 1.10 -15.24 22.75
CA VAL A 43 -0.34 -14.99 22.71
C VAL A 43 -0.66 -13.87 21.71
N ILE A 44 0.04 -12.73 21.82
CA ILE A 44 -0.15 -11.59 20.93
C ILE A 44 0.22 -11.95 19.50
N ALA A 45 1.36 -12.61 19.28
CA ALA A 45 1.77 -13.09 17.97
C ALA A 45 0.71 -13.99 17.34
N THR A 46 0.19 -14.96 18.09
CA THR A 46 -0.87 -15.85 17.59
C THR A 46 -2.13 -15.07 17.24
N PHE A 47 -2.57 -14.12 18.07
CA PHE A 47 -3.77 -13.33 17.82
C PHE A 47 -3.61 -12.34 16.66
N TRP A 48 -2.42 -11.77 16.46
CA TRP A 48 -2.11 -10.93 15.32
C TRP A 48 -2.01 -11.73 14.01
N LEU A 49 -1.37 -12.90 14.03
CA LEU A 49 -1.24 -13.75 12.84
C LEU A 49 -2.59 -14.38 12.42
N THR A 50 -3.46 -14.69 13.38
CA THR A 50 -4.75 -15.33 13.11
C THR A 50 -5.93 -14.35 13.02
N GLU A 51 -5.69 -13.08 13.34
CA GLU A 51 -6.72 -12.02 13.49
C GLU A 51 -7.93 -12.50 14.31
N ALA A 52 -7.65 -13.24 15.38
CA ALA A 52 -8.67 -13.77 16.27
C ALA A 52 -9.43 -12.66 17.01
N LEU A 53 -8.72 -11.57 17.32
CA LEU A 53 -9.24 -10.31 17.84
C LEU A 53 -8.79 -9.15 16.93
N PRO A 54 -9.48 -8.00 16.95
CA PRO A 54 -9.00 -6.80 16.27
C PRO A 54 -7.57 -6.45 16.71
N LEU A 55 -6.71 -6.05 15.76
CA LEU A 55 -5.28 -5.83 16.01
C LEU A 55 -5.02 -4.88 17.18
N SER A 56 -5.81 -3.82 17.28
CA SER A 56 -5.77 -2.81 18.36
C SER A 56 -6.19 -3.37 19.71
N VAL A 57 -7.18 -4.27 19.77
CA VAL A 57 -7.60 -4.94 21.01
C VAL A 57 -6.51 -5.90 21.49
N THR A 58 -5.93 -6.69 20.58
CA THR A 58 -4.77 -7.54 20.89
C THR A 58 -3.60 -6.70 21.40
N ALA A 59 -3.37 -5.53 20.81
CA ALA A 59 -2.31 -4.63 21.21
C ALA A 59 -2.49 -4.03 22.61
N LEU A 60 -3.68 -4.10 23.22
CA LEU A 60 -3.91 -3.70 24.62
C LEU A 60 -3.54 -4.79 25.63
N LEU A 61 -3.33 -6.04 25.19
CA LEU A 61 -2.98 -7.15 26.07
C LEU A 61 -1.72 -6.93 26.91
N PRO A 62 -0.63 -6.32 26.42
CA PRO A 62 0.52 -5.93 27.25
C PRO A 62 0.10 -5.06 28.45
N GLY A 63 -0.88 -4.17 28.26
CA GLY A 63 -1.45 -3.32 29.30
C GLY A 63 -2.08 -4.09 30.46
N LEU A 64 -2.61 -5.28 30.17
CA LEU A 64 -3.21 -6.19 31.15
C LEU A 64 -2.17 -7.18 31.71
N MET A 65 -1.42 -7.84 30.83
CA MET A 65 -0.60 -9.00 31.16
C MET A 65 0.70 -8.62 31.86
N PHE A 66 1.36 -7.52 31.47
CA PHE A 66 2.63 -7.14 32.09
C PHE A 66 2.52 -6.71 33.55
N PRO A 67 1.51 -5.91 33.96
CA PRO A 67 1.30 -5.64 35.38
C PRO A 67 0.88 -6.89 36.15
N LEU A 68 0.08 -7.78 35.53
CA LEU A 68 -0.40 -9.02 36.17
C LEU A 68 0.74 -10.00 36.46
N PHE A 69 1.68 -10.16 35.53
CA PHE A 69 2.89 -10.98 35.72
C PHE A 69 4.02 -10.23 36.45
N GLY A 70 3.81 -8.99 36.87
CA GLY A 70 4.83 -8.20 37.55
C GLY A 70 6.06 -7.90 36.68
N ILE A 71 5.94 -7.89 35.35
CA ILE A 71 7.00 -7.55 34.41
C ILE A 71 7.24 -6.03 34.44
N MET A 72 6.18 -5.23 34.31
CA MET A 72 6.25 -3.77 34.31
C MET A 72 5.07 -3.15 35.10
N PRO A 73 5.30 -2.06 35.85
CA PRO A 73 4.22 -1.31 36.49
C PRO A 73 3.24 -0.72 35.48
N SER A 74 1.94 -0.68 35.82
CA SER A 74 0.87 -0.19 34.93
C SER A 74 1.13 1.22 34.38
N LYS A 75 1.65 2.15 35.19
CA LYS A 75 2.02 3.51 34.76
C LYS A 75 3.10 3.51 33.67
N LYS A 76 4.09 2.61 33.77
CA LYS A 76 5.16 2.48 32.78
C LYS A 76 4.60 1.91 31.48
N VAL A 77 3.79 0.87 31.57
CA VAL A 77 3.12 0.27 30.39
C VAL A 77 2.21 1.28 29.70
N ALA A 78 1.39 2.04 30.45
CA ALA A 78 0.52 3.07 29.87
C ALA A 78 1.30 4.16 29.12
N SER A 79 2.48 4.54 29.61
CA SER A 79 3.33 5.54 28.94
C SER A 79 3.87 5.07 27.59
N ALA A 80 3.85 3.77 27.29
CA ALA A 80 4.21 3.23 26.00
C ALA A 80 3.14 3.49 24.92
N TYR A 81 1.88 3.73 25.30
CA TYR A 81 0.77 3.93 24.36
C TYR A 81 0.62 5.37 23.84
N PHE A 82 1.38 6.33 24.37
CA PHE A 82 1.32 7.70 23.88
C PHE A 82 2.71 8.34 23.87
N LYS A 83 3.32 8.34 22.69
CA LYS A 83 4.70 8.78 22.42
C LYS A 83 4.73 9.88 21.34
N ASP A 84 5.91 10.42 21.04
CA ASP A 84 6.09 11.49 20.04
C ASP A 84 5.49 11.11 18.67
N PHE A 85 5.59 9.84 18.27
CA PHE A 85 4.88 9.26 17.14
C PHE A 85 3.38 9.63 17.05
N HIS A 86 2.65 9.59 18.17
CA HIS A 86 1.20 9.87 18.14
C HIS A 86 0.93 11.34 17.79
N LEU A 87 1.83 12.23 18.21
CA LEU A 87 1.77 13.65 17.86
C LEU A 87 2.09 13.88 16.38
N LEU A 88 3.10 13.18 15.84
CA LEU A 88 3.38 13.18 14.40
C LEU A 88 2.16 12.72 13.60
N LEU A 89 1.56 11.60 14.00
CA LEU A 89 0.41 11.01 13.32
C LEU A 89 -0.78 11.99 13.28
N ILE A 90 -1.08 12.68 14.39
CA ILE A 90 -2.15 13.68 14.43
C ILE A 90 -1.96 14.76 13.35
N GLY A 91 -0.76 15.34 13.24
CA GLY A 91 -0.48 16.40 12.26
C GLY A 91 -0.58 15.92 10.81
N VAL A 92 -0.04 14.72 10.54
CA VAL A 92 -0.11 14.08 9.21
C VAL A 92 -1.55 13.79 8.80
N ILE A 93 -2.36 13.28 9.72
CA ILE A 93 -3.77 12.98 9.45
C ILE A 93 -4.57 14.26 9.22
N CYS A 94 -4.23 15.38 9.87
CA CYS A 94 -4.85 16.68 9.57
C CYS A 94 -4.59 17.10 8.11
N LEU A 95 -3.35 16.96 7.63
CA LEU A 95 -3.02 17.19 6.24
C LEU A 95 -3.80 16.26 5.31
N ALA A 96 -3.76 14.94 5.57
CA ALA A 96 -4.43 13.94 4.74
C ALA A 96 -5.95 14.21 4.64
N THR A 97 -6.58 14.53 5.78
CA THR A 97 -8.00 14.91 5.87
C THR A 97 -8.30 16.13 4.99
N SER A 98 -7.44 17.16 5.01
CA SER A 98 -7.64 18.35 4.17
C SER A 98 -7.47 18.03 2.69
N ILE A 99 -6.43 17.28 2.32
CA ILE A 99 -6.19 16.83 0.93
C ILE A 99 -7.39 16.05 0.39
N GLU A 100 -7.98 15.18 1.22
CA GLU A 100 -9.13 14.35 0.86
C GLU A 100 -10.41 15.17 0.73
N LYS A 101 -10.76 15.95 1.77
CA LYS A 101 -11.96 16.80 1.82
C LYS A 101 -12.06 17.73 0.62
N TRP A 102 -10.95 18.34 0.21
CA TRP A 102 -10.92 19.32 -0.89
C TRP A 102 -10.63 18.70 -2.26
N ASN A 103 -10.56 17.37 -2.37
CA ASN A 103 -10.27 16.63 -3.61
C ASN A 103 -8.97 17.06 -4.33
N LEU A 104 -7.99 17.63 -3.58
CA LEU A 104 -6.71 18.08 -4.14
C LEU A 104 -5.95 16.89 -4.76
N HIS A 105 -6.00 15.73 -4.11
CA HIS A 105 -5.42 14.47 -4.58
C HIS A 105 -5.93 14.06 -5.97
N LYS A 106 -7.26 14.14 -6.23
CA LYS A 106 -7.83 13.80 -7.55
C LYS A 106 -7.31 14.72 -8.65
N ARG A 107 -7.21 16.02 -8.37
CA ARG A 107 -6.69 17.00 -9.33
C ARG A 107 -5.24 16.69 -9.70
N ILE A 108 -4.41 16.39 -8.70
CA ILE A 108 -2.99 16.04 -8.91
C ILE A 108 -2.89 14.74 -9.73
N ALA A 109 -3.61 13.69 -9.33
CA ALA A 109 -3.59 12.39 -10.02
C ALA A 109 -3.98 12.51 -11.50
N LEU A 110 -5.13 13.12 -11.79
CA LEU A 110 -5.62 13.29 -13.15
C LEU A 110 -4.67 14.15 -13.99
N ARG A 111 -4.08 15.20 -13.40
CA ARG A 111 -3.09 16.03 -14.09
C ARG A 111 -1.84 15.24 -14.45
N MET A 112 -1.33 14.40 -13.55
CA MET A 112 -0.19 13.52 -13.82
C MET A 112 -0.51 12.54 -14.95
N VAL A 113 -1.66 11.86 -14.90
CA VAL A 113 -2.06 10.90 -15.95
C VAL A 113 -2.21 11.61 -17.31
N MET A 114 -2.79 12.82 -17.35
CA MET A 114 -2.90 13.60 -18.59
C MET A 114 -1.54 14.00 -19.20
N THR A 115 -0.51 14.19 -18.38
CA THR A 115 0.84 14.57 -18.86
C THR A 115 1.63 13.42 -19.48
N VAL A 116 1.46 12.19 -18.97
CA VAL A 116 2.23 11.02 -19.42
C VAL A 116 1.73 10.48 -20.77
N GLY A 117 0.43 10.65 -21.04
CA GLY A 117 -0.19 10.29 -22.31
C GLY A 117 -1.02 9.01 -22.25
N VAL A 118 -1.62 8.66 -23.40
CA VAL A 118 -2.68 7.65 -23.50
C VAL A 118 -2.24 6.33 -24.13
N ASN A 119 -0.97 6.19 -24.52
CA ASN A 119 -0.46 4.90 -24.97
C ASN A 119 -0.56 3.88 -23.82
N PRO A 120 -1.12 2.67 -24.01
CA PRO A 120 -1.21 1.60 -23.01
C PRO A 120 -0.10 1.51 -21.96
N ALA A 121 1.16 1.44 -22.41
CA ALA A 121 2.32 1.32 -21.52
C ALA A 121 2.59 2.60 -20.70
N TRP A 122 2.41 3.75 -21.34
CA TRP A 122 2.57 5.07 -20.71
C TRP A 122 1.41 5.41 -19.78
N LEU A 123 0.20 5.00 -20.14
CA LEU A 123 -1.01 5.19 -19.35
C LEU A 123 -0.91 4.42 -18.02
N THR A 124 -0.48 3.15 -18.08
CA THR A 124 -0.21 2.34 -16.88
C THR A 124 0.93 2.91 -16.05
N LEU A 125 2.01 3.41 -16.66
CA LEU A 125 3.08 4.13 -15.94
C LEU A 125 2.57 5.43 -15.30
N GLY A 126 1.67 6.15 -15.98
CA GLY A 126 1.01 7.35 -15.46
C GLY A 126 0.14 7.05 -14.24
N PHE A 127 -0.63 5.95 -14.29
CA PHE A 127 -1.36 5.47 -13.12
C PHE A 127 -0.41 5.02 -11.99
N MET A 128 0.64 4.27 -12.29
CA MET A 128 1.60 3.84 -11.26
C MET A 128 2.31 5.03 -10.59
N SER A 129 2.82 5.98 -11.37
CA SER A 129 3.54 7.15 -10.84
C SER A 129 2.62 8.08 -10.05
N SER A 130 1.40 8.34 -10.53
CA SER A 130 0.42 9.15 -9.79
C SER A 130 -0.03 8.48 -8.50
N THR A 131 -0.30 7.18 -8.53
CA THR A 131 -0.69 6.41 -7.35
C THR A 131 0.45 6.35 -6.33
N ALA A 132 1.69 6.08 -6.77
CA ALA A 132 2.85 6.07 -5.89
C ALA A 132 3.09 7.45 -5.25
N PHE A 133 2.97 8.52 -6.03
CA PHE A 133 3.11 9.89 -5.51
C PHE A 133 2.03 10.23 -4.47
N LEU A 134 0.77 9.85 -4.70
CA LEU A 134 -0.28 10.09 -3.71
C LEU A 134 -0.06 9.26 -2.44
N SER A 135 0.34 8.01 -2.58
CA SER A 135 0.56 7.09 -1.46
C SER A 135 1.79 7.43 -0.61
N MET A 136 2.67 8.30 -1.11
CA MET A 136 3.75 8.89 -0.32
C MET A 136 3.22 9.78 0.82
N TRP A 137 2.00 10.31 0.71
CA TRP A 137 1.45 11.29 1.66
C TRP A 137 0.12 10.84 2.28
N LEU A 138 -0.61 9.99 1.57
CA LEU A 138 -1.87 9.41 1.98
C LEU A 138 -1.69 7.93 2.30
N SER A 139 -2.66 7.33 2.99
CA SER A 139 -2.62 5.89 3.23
C SER A 139 -2.68 5.10 1.92
N ASN A 140 -2.01 3.94 1.88
CA ASN A 140 -2.04 3.02 0.73
C ASN A 140 -3.48 2.64 0.35
N THR A 141 -4.30 2.33 1.35
CA THR A 141 -5.71 1.94 1.18
C THR A 141 -6.55 3.06 0.57
N SER A 142 -6.45 4.28 1.12
CA SER A 142 -7.17 5.45 0.59
C SER A 142 -6.78 5.72 -0.86
N THR A 143 -5.48 5.68 -1.14
CA THR A 143 -4.96 5.95 -2.48
C THR A 143 -5.49 4.95 -3.51
N ALA A 144 -5.45 3.64 -3.21
CA ALA A 144 -5.99 2.62 -4.08
C ALA A 144 -7.52 2.78 -4.28
N ALA A 145 -8.27 2.99 -3.20
CA ALA A 145 -9.72 3.19 -3.26
C ALA A 145 -10.12 4.42 -4.12
N MET A 146 -9.31 5.47 -4.12
CA MET A 146 -9.56 6.69 -4.89
C MET A 146 -9.24 6.54 -6.38
N VAL A 147 -8.15 5.85 -6.72
CA VAL A 147 -7.69 5.72 -8.12
C VAL A 147 -8.47 4.64 -8.86
N MET A 148 -8.93 3.60 -8.17
CA MET A 148 -9.61 2.47 -8.81
C MET A 148 -10.88 2.81 -9.59
N PRO A 149 -11.80 3.68 -9.12
CA PRO A 149 -12.94 4.12 -9.92
C PRO A 149 -12.54 4.80 -11.24
N ILE A 150 -11.43 5.56 -11.23
CA ILE A 150 -10.90 6.23 -12.44
C ILE A 150 -10.36 5.18 -13.41
N VAL A 151 -9.60 4.22 -12.89
CA VAL A 151 -9.03 3.13 -13.67
C VAL A 151 -10.12 2.23 -14.25
N GLU A 152 -11.17 1.95 -13.49
CA GLU A 152 -12.35 1.21 -13.94
C GLU A 152 -13.06 1.95 -15.08
N ALA A 153 -13.32 3.26 -14.91
CA ALA A 153 -13.93 4.08 -15.95
C ALA A 153 -13.10 4.08 -17.25
N VAL A 154 -11.77 4.15 -17.14
CA VAL A 154 -10.87 4.07 -18.31
C VAL A 154 -10.86 2.68 -18.92
N ALA A 155 -10.83 1.61 -18.12
CA ALA A 155 -10.87 0.23 -18.60
C ALA A 155 -12.17 -0.08 -19.36
N GLN A 156 -13.33 0.33 -18.83
CA GLN A 156 -14.63 0.16 -19.48
C GLN A 156 -14.73 0.92 -20.81
N GLN A 157 -14.12 2.10 -20.89
CA GLN A 157 -14.12 2.93 -22.09
C GLN A 157 -13.21 2.38 -23.18
N ILE A 158 -12.07 1.77 -22.81
CA ILE A 158 -11.23 1.03 -23.76
C ILE A 158 -12.03 -0.11 -24.42
N ILE A 159 -12.79 -0.85 -23.61
CA ILE A 159 -13.64 -1.96 -24.09
C ILE A 159 -14.76 -1.45 -24.99
N SER A 160 -15.37 -0.31 -24.65
CA SER A 160 -16.51 0.27 -25.39
C SER A 160 -16.09 0.89 -26.72
N ALA A 161 -15.00 1.66 -26.75
CA ALA A 161 -14.50 2.30 -27.98
C ALA A 161 -14.09 1.28 -29.06
N GLU A 162 -13.67 0.08 -28.66
CA GLU A 162 -13.34 -0.99 -29.58
C GLU A 162 -14.58 -1.60 -30.23
N ALA A 163 -15.69 -1.70 -29.48
CA ALA A 163 -16.97 -2.15 -30.01
C ALA A 163 -17.49 -1.24 -31.13
N GLU A 164 -17.29 0.07 -31.00
CA GLU A 164 -17.69 1.05 -32.00
C GLU A 164 -16.82 0.98 -33.27
N VAL A 165 -15.50 0.79 -33.13
CA VAL A 165 -14.58 0.66 -34.28
C VAL A 165 -14.88 -0.60 -35.07
N GLU A 166 -15.12 -1.74 -34.42
CA GLU A 166 -15.49 -2.99 -35.08
C GLU A 166 -16.89 -2.91 -35.73
N ALA A 167 -17.87 -2.32 -35.06
CA ALA A 167 -19.21 -2.11 -35.64
C ALA A 167 -19.13 -1.22 -36.90
N THR A 168 -18.28 -0.19 -36.87
CA THR A 168 -18.05 0.68 -38.01
C THR A 168 -17.38 -0.10 -39.16
N GLN A 169 -16.38 -0.94 -38.87
CA GLN A 169 -15.72 -1.78 -39.87
C GLN A 169 -16.66 -2.84 -40.48
N MET A 170 -17.51 -3.47 -39.67
CA MET A 170 -18.55 -4.41 -40.13
C MET A 170 -19.58 -3.72 -41.04
N THR A 171 -19.96 -2.48 -40.72
CA THR A 171 -20.86 -1.68 -41.56
C THR A 171 -20.21 -1.33 -42.90
N TYR A 172 -18.91 -1.02 -42.91
CA TYR A 172 -18.14 -0.78 -44.14
C TYR A 172 -17.98 -2.05 -45.00
N PHE A 173 -17.80 -3.22 -44.39
CA PHE A 173 -17.68 -4.50 -45.11
C PHE A 173 -19.04 -5.01 -45.65
N SER A 174 -20.14 -4.64 -44.99
CA SER A 174 -21.50 -4.95 -45.43
C SER A 174 -22.00 -4.02 -46.55
N GLY A 175 -21.39 -2.84 -46.70
CA GLY A 175 -21.70 -1.86 -47.74
C GLY A 175 -21.03 -2.11 -49.10
N SER A 176 -20.23 -3.17 -49.26
CA SER A 176 -19.51 -3.48 -50.51
C SER A 176 -20.18 -4.54 -51.41
N THR A 177 -21.36 -5.05 -51.05
CA THR A 177 -22.20 -5.84 -51.98
C THR A 177 -23.23 -4.93 -52.64
N ASN A 178 -22.82 -4.25 -53.71
CA ASN A 178 -23.76 -3.58 -54.62
C ASN A 178 -24.60 -4.65 -55.34
N HIS A 179 -25.84 -4.87 -54.90
CA HIS A 179 -26.90 -5.35 -55.79
C HIS A 179 -27.40 -4.15 -56.60
N GLY A 180 -26.67 -3.82 -57.67
CA GLY A 180 -26.97 -2.69 -58.53
C GLY A 180 -26.52 -2.97 -59.95
N LEU A 181 -26.95 -4.09 -60.50
CA LEU A 181 -26.87 -4.42 -61.93
C LEU A 181 -27.67 -5.69 -62.22
N GLU A 182 -29.00 -5.57 -62.24
CA GLU A 182 -29.82 -6.36 -63.15
C GLU A 182 -30.74 -5.40 -63.89
N ILE A 183 -30.62 -5.47 -65.21
CA ILE A 183 -31.32 -4.65 -66.20
C ILE A 183 -32.74 -5.20 -66.32
N ASP A 184 -33.67 -4.26 -66.38
CA ASP A 184 -35.10 -4.42 -66.64
C ASP A 184 -35.36 -5.24 -67.91
N GLU A 185 -36.02 -6.39 -67.79
CA GLU A 185 -36.82 -6.98 -68.88
C GLU A 185 -38.16 -7.48 -68.31
N SER A 186 -39.21 -6.92 -68.90
CA SER A 186 -40.62 -7.00 -68.59
C SER A 186 -41.26 -8.41 -68.67
N VAL A 187 -42.29 -8.66 -67.85
CA VAL A 187 -43.71 -8.96 -68.23
C VAL A 187 -44.41 -9.78 -67.12
N ASN A 188 -45.64 -9.34 -66.78
CA ASN A 188 -46.76 -9.98 -66.08
C ASN A 188 -46.65 -11.46 -65.64
N GLU A 189 -47.05 -11.76 -64.40
CA GLU A 189 -48.37 -12.34 -64.10
C GLU A 189 -48.62 -12.49 -62.58
N HIS A 190 -49.90 -12.39 -62.21
CA HIS A 190 -50.49 -12.63 -60.91
C HIS A 190 -50.27 -14.07 -60.42
N GLU A 191 -50.08 -14.30 -59.12
CA GLU A 191 -51.04 -15.02 -58.25
C GLU A 191 -50.51 -15.34 -56.83
N THR A 192 -51.45 -15.25 -55.90
CA THR A 192 -51.55 -15.68 -54.50
C THR A 192 -51.06 -17.10 -54.17
N ASN A 193 -50.44 -17.32 -53.01
CA ASN A 193 -51.02 -17.95 -51.79
C ASN A 193 -49.98 -18.61 -50.86
N GLU A 194 -50.29 -18.57 -49.56
CA GLU A 194 -49.59 -19.23 -48.45
C GLU A 194 -49.70 -20.78 -48.47
N ARG A 195 -48.64 -21.52 -48.06
CA ARG A 195 -48.69 -22.52 -46.96
C ARG A 195 -47.39 -23.33 -46.76
N LYS A 196 -47.16 -23.65 -45.48
CA LYS A 196 -46.15 -24.57 -44.91
C LYS A 196 -46.53 -26.05 -45.11
N GLU A 197 -45.53 -26.94 -45.21
CA GLU A 197 -45.35 -28.29 -44.58
C GLU A 197 -44.38 -29.17 -45.43
N LYS A 198 -43.22 -29.64 -44.94
CA LYS A 198 -42.88 -30.86 -44.15
C LYS A 198 -42.20 -31.99 -44.98
N THR A 199 -41.00 -32.41 -44.51
CA THR A 199 -40.36 -33.77 -44.51
C THR A 199 -40.13 -34.57 -45.83
N VAL A 200 -38.88 -34.77 -46.34
CA VAL A 200 -37.86 -35.88 -46.14
C VAL A 200 -38.24 -37.20 -46.89
N PRO A 201 -37.37 -38.02 -47.59
CA PRO A 201 -35.97 -38.48 -47.24
C PRO A 201 -34.89 -38.80 -48.35
N VAL A 202 -33.58 -38.70 -47.95
CA VAL A 202 -32.42 -39.69 -48.08
C VAL A 202 -31.82 -40.04 -49.49
N PRO A 203 -30.56 -40.57 -49.66
CA PRO A 203 -29.26 -40.49 -48.94
C PRO A 203 -28.05 -40.05 -49.83
N GLY A 204 -26.91 -39.75 -49.20
CA GLY A 204 -25.60 -39.78 -49.86
C GLY A 204 -24.43 -39.66 -48.86
N ASN A 205 -23.69 -40.76 -48.68
CA ASN A 205 -22.46 -40.88 -47.90
C ASN A 205 -21.37 -39.91 -48.40
N ASP A 206 -20.61 -39.28 -47.50
CA ASP A 206 -19.19 -39.61 -47.40
C ASP A 206 -18.51 -39.03 -46.15
N ALA A 207 -17.53 -39.81 -45.68
CA ALA A 207 -16.85 -39.72 -44.40
C ALA A 207 -15.74 -38.65 -44.38
N GLY A 208 -15.57 -38.01 -43.22
CA GLY A 208 -14.47 -37.07 -42.96
C GLY A 208 -14.47 -36.57 -41.52
N LYS A 209 -14.13 -37.46 -40.58
CA LYS A 209 -14.06 -37.20 -39.13
C LYS A 209 -12.78 -36.43 -38.80
N ASN A 210 -12.89 -35.18 -38.37
CA ASN A 210 -11.87 -34.49 -37.57
C ASN A 210 -12.58 -33.72 -36.44
N SER A 211 -12.76 -34.42 -35.31
CA SER A 211 -13.26 -33.86 -34.06
C SER A 211 -12.14 -33.08 -33.36
N SER A 212 -12.27 -31.77 -33.24
CA SER A 212 -11.61 -31.00 -32.19
C SER A 212 -12.67 -30.57 -31.19
N ASN A 213 -12.55 -31.13 -29.97
CA ASN A 213 -13.42 -30.90 -28.85
C ASN A 213 -13.38 -29.41 -28.45
N MET A 214 -14.49 -28.71 -28.66
CA MET A 214 -14.73 -27.41 -28.04
C MET A 214 -15.37 -27.69 -26.67
N GLU A 215 -14.55 -27.81 -25.63
CA GLU A 215 -15.02 -27.83 -24.25
C GLU A 215 -15.60 -26.45 -23.91
N LEU A 216 -16.93 -26.38 -23.88
CA LEU A 216 -17.69 -25.29 -23.30
C LEU A 216 -17.52 -25.34 -21.77
N GLU A 217 -16.52 -24.62 -21.25
CA GLU A 217 -16.49 -24.29 -19.82
C GLU A 217 -17.59 -23.26 -19.49
N LYS A 218 -18.63 -23.79 -18.86
CA LYS A 218 -19.68 -23.06 -18.16
C LYS A 218 -19.07 -22.43 -16.90
N ASN A 219 -18.99 -21.10 -16.85
CA ASN A 219 -18.84 -20.40 -15.56
C ASN A 219 -19.73 -19.15 -15.51
N SER A 220 -20.57 -19.16 -14.49
CA SER A 220 -21.59 -18.18 -14.12
C SER A 220 -21.03 -17.07 -13.23
N GLY A 221 -21.45 -15.82 -13.45
CA GLY A 221 -21.35 -14.74 -12.47
C GLY A 221 -20.96 -13.36 -13.04
N THR A 222 -21.98 -12.56 -13.41
CA THR A 222 -22.04 -11.08 -13.43
C THR A 222 -20.94 -10.23 -14.13
N GLY A 223 -21.33 -9.53 -15.19
CA GLY A 223 -20.85 -8.16 -15.53
C GLY A 223 -19.65 -8.04 -16.49
N ALA A 224 -19.91 -7.57 -17.71
CA ALA A 224 -18.94 -7.25 -18.78
C ALA A 224 -18.05 -8.43 -19.28
N LYS A 225 -18.53 -9.18 -20.29
CA LYS A 225 -17.69 -10.14 -21.03
C LYS A 225 -16.65 -9.39 -21.85
N TYR A 226 -15.41 -9.45 -21.42
CA TYR A 226 -14.23 -9.04 -22.19
C TYR A 226 -14.24 -9.66 -23.60
N ARG A 227 -14.09 -8.83 -24.64
CA ARG A 227 -14.17 -9.27 -26.04
C ARG A 227 -12.87 -9.91 -26.55
N THR A 228 -11.71 -9.35 -26.19
CA THR A 228 -10.42 -9.98 -26.51
C THR A 228 -9.63 -10.36 -25.26
N LYS A 229 -8.77 -11.38 -25.40
CA LYS A 229 -7.81 -11.75 -24.35
C LYS A 229 -6.88 -10.58 -24.00
N LYS A 230 -6.56 -9.71 -24.97
CA LYS A 230 -5.68 -8.54 -24.76
C LYS A 230 -6.33 -7.49 -23.87
N ASP A 231 -7.63 -7.20 -24.05
CA ASP A 231 -8.32 -6.20 -23.22
C ASP A 231 -8.49 -6.68 -21.78
N HIS A 232 -8.76 -7.97 -21.60
CA HIS A 232 -8.79 -8.57 -20.27
C HIS A 232 -7.43 -8.46 -19.56
N MET A 233 -6.33 -8.76 -20.26
CA MET A 233 -4.99 -8.62 -19.68
C MET A 233 -4.63 -7.16 -19.39
N MET A 234 -5.08 -6.23 -20.22
CA MET A 234 -4.90 -4.80 -20.01
C MET A 234 -5.62 -4.30 -18.75
N CYS A 235 -6.87 -4.73 -18.54
CA CYS A 235 -7.62 -4.39 -17.33
C CYS A 235 -6.94 -4.94 -16.06
N LYS A 236 -6.53 -6.21 -16.09
CA LYS A 236 -5.75 -6.83 -15.00
C LYS A 236 -4.47 -6.04 -14.70
N LEU A 237 -3.73 -5.68 -15.74
CA LEU A 237 -2.51 -4.90 -15.64
C LEU A 237 -2.77 -3.55 -14.96
N MET A 238 -3.79 -2.81 -15.37
CA MET A 238 -4.10 -1.51 -14.74
C MET A 238 -4.47 -1.67 -13.27
N CYS A 239 -5.28 -2.67 -12.92
CA CYS A 239 -5.67 -2.95 -11.53
C CYS A 239 -4.44 -3.25 -10.64
N LEU A 240 -3.56 -4.15 -11.09
CA LEU A 240 -2.36 -4.53 -10.35
C LEU A 240 -1.35 -3.38 -10.24
N CYS A 241 -1.20 -2.59 -11.32
CA CYS A 241 -0.39 -1.39 -11.33
C CYS A 241 -0.79 -0.44 -10.19
N VAL A 242 -2.09 -0.19 -9.97
CA VAL A 242 -2.59 0.66 -8.87
C VAL A 242 -2.30 0.05 -7.51
N ALA A 243 -2.67 -1.21 -7.29
CA ALA A 243 -2.46 -1.86 -6.00
C ALA A 243 -0.99 -1.85 -5.58
N TYR A 244 -0.10 -2.24 -6.48
CA TYR A 244 1.32 -2.37 -6.16
C TYR A 244 2.00 -1.01 -6.05
N SER A 245 1.67 -0.06 -6.93
CA SER A 245 2.23 1.30 -6.84
C SER A 245 1.78 2.07 -5.60
N SER A 246 0.56 1.85 -5.09
CA SER A 246 0.15 2.43 -3.80
C SER A 246 1.08 1.97 -2.67
N THR A 247 1.31 0.67 -2.57
CA THR A 247 2.20 0.11 -1.54
C THR A 247 3.66 0.53 -1.73
N ILE A 248 4.18 0.55 -2.97
CA ILE A 248 5.54 1.02 -3.28
C ILE A 248 5.69 2.51 -2.94
N GLY A 249 4.68 3.33 -3.24
CA GLY A 249 4.68 4.76 -2.93
C GLY A 249 4.79 5.02 -1.42
N GLY A 250 4.07 4.24 -0.62
CA GLY A 250 4.09 4.33 0.85
C GLY A 250 5.46 4.12 1.48
N LEU A 251 6.39 3.43 0.82
CA LEU A 251 7.77 3.22 1.30
C LEU A 251 8.56 4.53 1.40
N THR A 252 8.24 5.49 0.54
CA THR A 252 9.07 6.66 0.22
C THR A 252 9.28 7.59 1.41
N THR A 253 8.25 7.82 2.22
CA THR A 253 8.29 8.70 3.40
C THR A 253 8.05 7.89 4.65
N ILE A 254 8.49 8.43 5.79
CA ILE A 254 8.16 7.84 7.08
C ILE A 254 6.64 7.75 7.24
N THR A 255 5.90 8.78 6.80
CA THR A 255 4.46 8.90 7.00
C THR A 255 3.60 8.10 6.01
N GLY A 256 4.18 7.59 4.93
CA GLY A 256 3.42 6.92 3.85
C GLY A 256 2.81 5.59 4.27
N THR A 257 3.51 4.82 5.10
CA THR A 257 3.02 3.54 5.64
C THR A 257 3.27 3.46 7.14
N SER A 258 2.36 2.78 7.85
CA SER A 258 2.47 2.56 9.29
C SER A 258 3.70 1.72 9.67
N THR A 259 4.20 0.86 8.78
CA THR A 259 5.42 0.09 9.03
C THR A 259 6.65 0.97 9.24
N ASN A 260 6.81 2.01 8.41
CA ASN A 260 7.91 2.96 8.51
C ASN A 260 7.83 3.77 9.80
N LEU A 261 6.62 4.17 10.19
CA LEU A 261 6.35 4.86 11.45
C LEU A 261 6.70 4.00 12.66
N ILE A 262 6.27 2.73 12.66
CA ILE A 262 6.58 1.77 13.73
C ILE A 262 8.09 1.59 13.87
N PHE A 263 8.80 1.43 12.74
CA PHE A 263 10.26 1.35 12.72
C PHE A 263 10.92 2.58 13.33
N ALA A 264 10.58 3.77 12.85
CA ALA A 264 11.23 5.01 13.27
C ALA A 264 11.09 5.21 14.79
N GLU A 265 9.91 4.96 15.34
CA GLU A 265 9.66 5.11 16.77
C GLU A 265 10.30 3.99 17.60
N HIS A 266 10.22 2.72 17.16
CA HIS A 266 10.92 1.61 17.83
C HIS A 266 12.43 1.87 17.89
N PHE A 267 13.00 2.32 16.77
CA PHE A 267 14.42 2.64 16.67
C PHE A 267 14.80 3.80 17.60
N ASN A 268 14.02 4.89 17.61
CA ASN A 268 14.29 6.05 18.49
C ASN A 268 14.11 5.73 19.98
N MET A 269 13.18 4.84 20.32
CA MET A 269 12.98 4.37 21.69
C MET A 269 14.14 3.49 22.17
N ARG A 270 14.61 2.58 21.31
CA ARG A 270 15.71 1.67 21.64
C ARG A 270 17.08 2.34 21.61
N TYR A 271 17.29 3.27 20.67
CA TYR A 271 18.56 3.97 20.43
C TYR A 271 18.39 5.49 20.49
N PRO A 272 18.06 6.06 21.67
CA PRO A 272 17.71 7.49 21.81
C PRO A 272 18.87 8.45 21.47
N GLU A 273 20.11 7.97 21.54
CA GLU A 273 21.30 8.74 21.18
C GLU A 273 21.51 8.85 19.66
N CYS A 274 20.88 8.00 18.82
CA CYS A 274 20.96 8.12 17.37
C CYS A 274 19.86 9.03 16.83
N ARG A 275 20.24 10.20 16.32
CA ARG A 275 19.34 11.12 15.59
C ARG A 275 19.42 10.98 14.08
N CYS A 276 20.04 9.89 13.64
CA CYS A 276 20.31 9.56 12.24
C CYS A 276 19.03 9.42 11.40
N ILE A 277 17.97 8.82 11.97
CA ILE A 277 16.70 8.59 11.27
C ILE A 277 15.76 9.79 11.51
N ASN A 278 15.49 10.53 10.44
CA ASN A 278 14.52 11.62 10.41
C ASN A 278 13.76 11.61 9.08
N PHE A 279 12.75 12.47 8.94
CA PHE A 279 11.97 12.54 7.71
C PHE A 279 12.83 12.66 6.43
N GLY A 280 13.84 13.54 6.46
CA GLY A 280 14.73 13.79 5.32
C GLY A 280 15.66 12.62 5.02
N SER A 281 16.30 12.03 6.03
CA SER A 281 17.22 10.90 5.84
C SER A 281 16.49 9.64 5.38
N TRP A 282 15.28 9.38 5.90
CA TRP A 282 14.43 8.30 5.39
C TRP A 282 14.03 8.53 3.94
N PHE A 283 13.66 9.76 3.57
CA PHE A 283 13.32 10.07 2.19
C PHE A 283 14.52 9.81 1.26
N MET A 284 15.72 10.28 1.62
CA MET A 284 16.93 10.04 0.84
C MET A 284 17.28 8.55 0.69
N LEU A 285 16.96 7.74 1.71
CA LEU A 285 17.13 6.29 1.67
C LEU A 285 16.10 5.61 0.76
N SER A 286 14.81 5.89 0.99
CA SER A 286 13.70 5.13 0.43
C SER A 286 13.25 5.60 -0.94
N PHE A 287 13.41 6.88 -1.27
CA PHE A 287 12.95 7.43 -2.55
C PHE A 287 13.68 6.82 -3.76
N PRO A 288 15.02 6.69 -3.78
CA PRO A 288 15.71 6.00 -4.88
C PRO A 288 15.26 4.54 -5.00
N ALA A 289 15.12 3.83 -3.87
CA ALA A 289 14.65 2.45 -3.85
C ALA A 289 13.24 2.34 -4.44
N ALA A 290 12.31 3.20 -4.02
CA ALA A 290 10.93 3.21 -4.49
C ALA A 290 10.83 3.49 -6.00
N ILE A 291 11.63 4.42 -6.54
CA ILE A 291 11.68 4.67 -8.00
C ILE A 291 12.14 3.43 -8.76
N ILE A 292 13.22 2.80 -8.31
CA ILE A 292 13.77 1.60 -8.97
C ILE A 292 12.76 0.46 -8.90
N ILE A 293 12.17 0.20 -7.73
CA ILE A 293 11.14 -0.83 -7.55
C ILE A 293 9.93 -0.53 -8.43
N LEU A 294 9.43 0.71 -8.47
CA LEU A 294 8.27 1.10 -9.27
C LEU A 294 8.53 0.86 -10.77
N PHE A 295 9.70 1.28 -11.26
CA PHE A 295 10.08 1.15 -12.66
C PHE A 295 10.30 -0.31 -13.08
N LEU A 296 11.03 -1.09 -12.27
CA LEU A 296 11.25 -2.51 -12.53
C LEU A 296 9.96 -3.33 -12.41
N SER A 297 9.09 -2.99 -11.45
CA SER A 297 7.76 -3.60 -11.32
C SER A 297 6.88 -3.28 -12.51
N TRP A 298 6.94 -2.05 -13.03
CA TRP A 298 6.24 -1.68 -14.26
C TRP A 298 6.70 -2.56 -15.43
N ILE A 299 8.02 -2.69 -15.67
CA ILE A 299 8.55 -3.56 -16.73
C ILE A 299 8.09 -5.01 -16.55
N TRP A 300 8.17 -5.54 -15.32
CA TRP A 300 7.74 -6.90 -15.00
C TRP A 300 6.25 -7.12 -15.31
N LEU A 301 5.38 -6.21 -14.87
CA LEU A 301 3.95 -6.31 -15.10
C LEU A 301 3.59 -6.18 -16.59
N GLN A 302 4.23 -5.25 -17.31
CA GLN A 302 4.07 -5.14 -18.77
C GLN A 302 4.44 -6.45 -19.46
N TRP A 303 5.58 -7.02 -19.09
CA TRP A 303 6.06 -8.28 -19.66
C TRP A 303 5.09 -9.44 -19.38
N LEU A 304 4.61 -9.57 -18.15
CA LEU A 304 3.73 -10.65 -17.73
C LEU A 304 2.37 -10.63 -18.44
N PHE A 305 1.77 -9.45 -18.63
CA PHE A 305 0.40 -9.32 -19.16
C PHE A 305 0.33 -8.99 -20.66
N LEU A 306 1.30 -8.24 -21.21
CA LEU A 306 1.31 -7.82 -22.62
C LEU A 306 2.42 -8.48 -23.47
N GLY A 307 3.41 -9.12 -22.84
CA GLY A 307 4.54 -9.78 -23.51
C GLY A 307 5.70 -8.85 -23.91
N PHE A 308 6.78 -9.43 -24.46
CA PHE A 308 7.97 -8.67 -24.92
C PHE A 308 7.70 -7.94 -26.24
N ASN A 309 7.24 -6.69 -26.17
CA ASN A 309 7.20 -5.78 -27.32
C ASN A 309 7.84 -4.42 -26.98
N PHE A 310 9.14 -4.42 -26.65
CA PHE A 310 9.92 -3.21 -26.33
C PHE A 310 9.78 -2.11 -27.39
N LYS A 311 9.67 -2.48 -28.67
CA LYS A 311 9.51 -1.54 -29.78
C LYS A 311 8.16 -0.83 -29.78
N GLU A 312 7.09 -1.44 -29.25
CA GLU A 312 5.78 -0.78 -29.10
C GLU A 312 5.67 -0.01 -27.77
N MET A 313 6.34 -0.50 -26.72
CA MET A 313 6.40 0.13 -25.40
C MET A 313 7.00 1.54 -25.45
N PHE A 314 8.09 1.71 -26.21
CA PHE A 314 8.77 3.00 -26.39
C PHE A 314 8.36 3.77 -27.67
N LYS A 315 7.42 3.26 -28.47
CA LYS A 315 6.91 3.97 -29.64
C LYS A 315 6.05 5.16 -29.19
N CYS A 316 6.62 6.36 -29.27
CA CYS A 316 5.87 7.62 -29.19
C CYS A 316 5.25 7.90 -30.57
N GLY A 317 4.14 7.22 -30.89
CA GLY A 317 3.43 7.42 -32.15
C GLY A 317 2.78 8.80 -32.20
N LYS A 318 3.08 9.58 -33.26
CA LYS A 318 2.47 10.91 -33.48
C LYS A 318 0.95 10.86 -33.72
N THR A 319 0.42 9.71 -34.16
CA THR A 319 -1.00 9.50 -34.46
C THR A 319 -1.69 8.71 -33.34
N LYS A 320 -2.60 9.38 -32.62
CA LYS A 320 -3.41 8.76 -31.57
C LYS A 320 -4.45 7.82 -32.16
N THR A 321 -4.48 6.56 -31.72
CA THR A 321 -5.52 5.60 -32.10
C THR A 321 -6.88 6.01 -31.53
N VAL A 322 -7.99 5.48 -32.07
CA VAL A 322 -9.35 5.78 -31.60
C VAL A 322 -9.48 5.49 -30.10
N LYS A 323 -8.94 4.36 -29.62
CA LYS A 323 -8.85 4.00 -28.20
C LYS A 323 -8.16 5.08 -27.37
N GLN A 324 -7.02 5.59 -27.83
CA GLN A 324 -6.26 6.61 -27.12
C GLN A 324 -7.01 7.94 -27.02
N LYS A 325 -7.79 8.30 -28.06
CA LYS A 325 -8.65 9.50 -28.03
C LYS A 325 -9.80 9.32 -27.03
N ALA A 326 -10.47 8.17 -27.02
CA ALA A 326 -11.53 7.86 -26.06
C ALA A 326 -11.02 7.90 -24.62
N CYS A 327 -9.89 7.24 -24.31
CA CYS A 327 -9.28 7.30 -22.98
C CYS A 327 -8.94 8.73 -22.54
N ALA A 328 -8.35 9.53 -23.44
CA ALA A 328 -7.97 10.90 -23.14
C ALA A 328 -9.20 11.74 -22.81
N GLU A 329 -10.29 11.54 -23.52
CA GLU A 329 -11.52 12.28 -23.31
C GLU A 329 -12.17 11.94 -21.96
N VAL A 330 -12.15 10.67 -21.55
CA VAL A 330 -12.67 10.24 -20.23
C VAL A 330 -11.88 10.88 -19.09
N ILE A 331 -10.55 10.83 -19.16
CA ILE A 331 -9.68 11.44 -18.14
C ILE A 331 -9.89 12.96 -18.09
N LYS A 332 -10.05 13.59 -19.26
CA LYS A 332 -10.31 15.03 -19.37
C LYS A 332 -11.69 15.40 -18.82
N GLN A 333 -12.72 14.59 -19.07
CA GLN A 333 -14.06 14.77 -18.52
C GLN A 333 -14.04 14.66 -16.99
N GLU A 334 -13.37 13.64 -16.43
CA GLU A 334 -13.17 13.54 -14.98
C GLU A 334 -12.45 14.75 -14.39
N TYR A 335 -11.43 15.27 -15.09
CA TYR A 335 -10.74 16.49 -14.67
C TYR A 335 -11.64 17.73 -14.74
N GLN A 336 -12.46 17.85 -15.78
CA GLN A 336 -13.40 18.95 -15.95
C GLN A 336 -14.51 18.94 -14.88
N LYS A 337 -14.96 17.76 -14.43
CA LYS A 337 -15.94 17.61 -13.33
C LYS A 337 -15.47 18.25 -12.01
N LEU A 338 -14.15 18.37 -11.79
CA LEU A 338 -13.60 19.03 -10.59
C LEU A 338 -13.77 20.56 -10.61
N GLY A 339 -14.02 21.17 -11.77
CA GLY A 339 -14.11 22.62 -11.91
C GLY A 339 -12.77 23.36 -11.68
N PRO A 340 -12.80 24.70 -11.60
CA PRO A 340 -11.61 25.52 -11.38
C PRO A 340 -11.00 25.26 -9.98
N ILE A 341 -9.69 25.51 -9.85
CA ILE A 341 -8.98 25.33 -8.57
C ILE A 341 -9.60 26.24 -7.50
N ARG A 342 -10.04 25.63 -6.40
CA ARG A 342 -10.66 26.36 -5.30
C ARG A 342 -9.62 26.91 -4.33
N TYR A 343 -9.98 27.95 -3.58
CA TYR A 343 -9.13 28.56 -2.56
C TYR A 343 -8.60 27.53 -1.54
N GLN A 344 -9.44 26.60 -1.11
CA GLN A 344 -9.09 25.60 -0.10
C GLN A 344 -8.05 24.59 -0.62
N GLU A 345 -8.10 24.28 -1.92
CA GLU A 345 -7.08 23.45 -2.58
C GLU A 345 -5.72 24.16 -2.57
N ILE A 346 -5.71 25.47 -2.86
CA ILE A 346 -4.48 26.27 -2.85
C ILE A 346 -3.89 26.36 -1.45
N VAL A 347 -4.71 26.70 -0.44
CA VAL A 347 -4.23 26.78 0.95
C VAL A 347 -3.69 25.43 1.43
N THR A 348 -4.41 24.34 1.15
CA THR A 348 -3.95 22.99 1.50
C THR A 348 -2.62 22.66 0.82
N LEU A 349 -2.47 23.01 -0.47
CA LEU A 349 -1.21 22.82 -1.20
C LEU A 349 -0.06 23.65 -0.63
N VAL A 350 -0.33 24.90 -0.23
CA VAL A 350 0.68 25.77 0.41
C VAL A 350 1.11 25.20 1.75
N LEU A 351 0.17 24.82 2.63
CA LEU A 351 0.47 24.21 3.93
C LEU A 351 1.23 22.89 3.77
N PHE A 352 0.85 22.09 2.77
CA PHE A 352 1.56 20.87 2.40
C PHE A 352 3.03 21.14 2.04
N ILE A 353 3.27 22.10 1.14
CA ILE A 353 4.63 22.48 0.72
C ILE A 353 5.42 23.02 1.90
N VAL A 354 4.82 23.88 2.73
CA VAL A 354 5.46 24.42 3.95
C VAL A 354 5.85 23.30 4.91
N MET A 355 4.96 22.33 5.15
CA MET A 355 5.25 21.19 6.01
C MET A 355 6.42 20.35 5.48
N ALA A 356 6.42 20.04 4.18
CA ALA A 356 7.52 19.30 3.54
C ALA A 356 8.84 20.07 3.65
N LEU A 357 8.84 21.37 3.35
CA LEU A 357 10.03 22.22 3.47
C LEU A 357 10.56 22.26 4.91
N LEU A 358 9.67 22.39 5.91
CA LEU A 358 10.06 22.38 7.32
C LEU A 358 10.67 21.04 7.74
N TRP A 359 10.14 19.90 7.29
CA TRP A 359 10.77 18.61 7.58
C TRP A 359 12.15 18.48 6.93
N PHE A 360 12.29 18.80 5.64
CA PHE A 360 13.58 18.68 4.94
C PHE A 360 14.64 19.66 5.46
N SER A 361 14.24 20.83 5.93
CA SER A 361 15.16 21.85 6.45
C SER A 361 15.41 21.74 7.97
N ARG A 362 14.77 20.80 8.68
CA ARG A 362 14.88 20.65 10.14
C ARG A 362 16.30 20.30 10.57
N ASP A 363 16.80 19.20 10.02
CA ASP A 363 18.14 18.71 10.28
C ASP A 363 18.66 17.94 9.05
N PRO A 364 19.06 18.67 7.99
CA PRO A 364 19.44 18.08 6.72
C PRO A 364 20.80 17.35 6.75
N GLY A 365 21.56 17.46 7.84
CA GLY A 365 22.85 16.77 8.03
C GLY A 365 24.06 17.41 7.34
N PHE A 366 23.89 18.12 6.21
CA PHE A 366 24.97 18.80 5.49
C PHE A 366 25.11 20.30 5.81
N VAL A 367 24.07 20.92 6.35
CA VAL A 367 24.06 22.29 6.89
C VAL A 367 23.32 22.29 8.22
N PRO A 368 23.63 23.23 9.14
CA PRO A 368 22.81 23.41 10.33
C PRO A 368 21.39 23.77 9.91
N GLY A 369 20.44 22.85 10.15
CA GLY A 369 19.03 23.06 9.86
C GLY A 369 18.39 24.08 10.81
N TRP A 370 17.12 24.42 10.60
CA TRP A 370 16.45 25.39 11.47
C TRP A 370 16.31 24.90 12.92
N SER A 371 16.46 23.59 13.18
CA SER A 371 16.54 23.07 14.56
C SER A 371 17.69 23.67 15.36
N ALA A 372 18.77 24.13 14.70
CA ALA A 372 19.89 24.81 15.34
C ALA A 372 19.51 26.18 15.95
N LEU A 373 18.43 26.81 15.47
CA LEU A 373 17.88 28.03 16.09
C LEU A 373 17.40 27.75 17.54
N PHE A 374 17.09 26.50 17.85
CA PHE A 374 16.69 26.02 19.17
C PHE A 374 17.82 25.24 19.86
N SER A 375 19.09 25.60 19.58
CA SER A 375 20.29 24.95 20.13
C SER A 375 20.35 24.88 21.67
N LYS A 376 19.62 25.76 22.37
CA LYS A 376 19.47 25.71 23.84
C LYS A 376 18.79 24.43 24.35
N TYR A 377 17.98 23.78 23.52
CA TYR A 377 17.18 22.60 23.86
C TYR A 377 17.30 21.54 22.75
N PRO A 378 18.44 20.83 22.65
CA PRO A 378 18.70 19.90 21.55
C PRO A 378 17.77 18.69 21.62
N GLY A 379 16.97 18.47 20.56
CA GLY A 379 16.03 17.34 20.45
C GLY A 379 14.59 17.64 20.87
N PHE A 380 14.28 18.88 21.27
CA PHE A 380 12.91 19.29 21.61
C PHE A 380 12.06 19.59 20.37
N ALA A 381 12.70 20.04 19.28
CA ALA A 381 12.06 20.24 17.98
C ALA A 381 12.17 18.98 17.12
N THR A 382 11.13 18.15 17.13
CA THR A 382 11.04 16.90 16.37
C THR A 382 10.16 17.05 15.13
N ASP A 383 10.04 16.00 14.31
CA ASP A 383 9.18 16.00 13.11
C ASP A 383 7.71 16.16 13.53
N SER A 384 7.37 15.69 14.73
CA SER A 384 6.07 15.81 15.38
C SER A 384 5.72 17.26 15.69
N THR A 385 6.69 18.08 16.11
CA THR A 385 6.44 19.52 16.36
C THR A 385 6.02 20.27 15.10
N VAL A 386 6.66 19.97 13.95
CA VAL A 386 6.28 20.54 12.65
C VAL A 386 4.87 20.08 12.26
N ALA A 387 4.60 18.78 12.38
CA ALA A 387 3.32 18.21 12.00
C ALA A 387 2.17 18.78 12.85
N LEU A 388 2.36 18.93 14.16
CA LEU A 388 1.37 19.55 15.04
C LEU A 388 1.14 21.02 14.74
N LEU A 389 2.20 21.80 14.45
CA LEU A 389 2.09 23.21 14.09
C LEU A 389 1.21 23.37 12.84
N ILE A 390 1.51 22.62 11.78
CA ILE A 390 0.73 22.66 10.54
C ILE A 390 -0.68 22.07 10.74
N GLY A 391 -0.80 21.01 11.52
CA GLY A 391 -2.08 20.41 11.91
C GLY A 391 -3.02 21.43 12.56
N LEU A 392 -2.50 22.22 13.51
CA LEU A 392 -3.24 23.30 14.16
C LEU A 392 -3.71 24.37 13.15
N LEU A 393 -2.87 24.73 12.18
CA LEU A 393 -3.23 25.70 11.15
C LEU A 393 -4.45 25.25 10.31
N PHE A 394 -4.66 23.95 10.09
CA PHE A 394 -5.87 23.46 9.40
C PHE A 394 -7.17 23.69 10.20
N PHE A 395 -7.09 23.81 11.53
CA PHE A 395 -8.23 24.16 12.39
C PHE A 395 -8.41 25.67 12.57
N LEU A 396 -7.38 26.48 12.26
CA LEU A 396 -7.39 27.93 12.43
C LEU A 396 -7.69 28.70 11.13
N ILE A 397 -7.24 28.19 9.97
CA ILE A 397 -7.42 28.91 8.71
C ILE A 397 -8.86 28.70 8.20
N PRO A 398 -9.59 29.78 7.86
CA PRO A 398 -10.97 29.66 7.38
C PRO A 398 -11.03 29.09 5.96
N ALA A 399 -11.98 28.20 5.71
CA ALA A 399 -12.23 27.59 4.41
C ALA A 399 -12.91 28.55 3.43
N LYS A 400 -13.62 29.58 3.90
CA LYS A 400 -14.28 30.59 3.07
C LYS A 400 -13.51 31.91 3.15
N ARG A 401 -13.37 32.61 2.03
CA ARG A 401 -12.72 33.93 1.99
C ARG A 401 -13.58 34.94 2.75
N LEU A 402 -12.95 35.80 3.56
CA LEU A 402 -13.59 36.97 4.17
C LEU A 402 -14.17 37.83 3.03
N THR A 403 -15.50 37.96 2.96
CA THR A 403 -16.30 38.78 2.02
C THR A 403 -16.56 38.27 0.60
N LYS A 404 -17.85 38.29 0.23
CA LYS A 404 -18.35 38.31 -1.14
C LYS A 404 -19.30 39.50 -1.22
N THR A 405 -18.91 40.59 -1.88
CA THR A 405 -19.82 41.69 -2.21
C THR A 405 -20.69 41.24 -3.37
N THR A 406 -22.00 41.18 -3.16
CA THR A 406 -22.94 41.02 -4.27
C THR A 406 -22.90 42.27 -5.17
N PRO A 407 -23.32 42.16 -6.45
CA PRO A 407 -23.48 43.33 -7.32
C PRO A 407 -24.43 44.40 -6.76
N THR A 408 -25.26 44.04 -5.78
CA THR A 408 -26.23 44.88 -5.08
C THR A 408 -25.70 45.54 -3.80
N GLY A 409 -24.44 45.29 -3.42
CA GLY A 409 -23.82 45.92 -2.24
C GLY A 409 -24.12 45.27 -0.89
N GLU A 410 -24.77 44.11 -0.85
CA GLU A 410 -25.02 43.38 0.40
C GLU A 410 -23.79 42.57 0.85
N ILE A 411 -23.39 42.76 2.12
CA ILE A 411 -22.34 41.99 2.78
C ILE A 411 -22.98 40.74 3.38
N VAL A 412 -22.81 39.59 2.73
CA VAL A 412 -23.32 38.31 3.25
C VAL A 412 -22.42 37.82 4.40
N ALA A 413 -23.06 37.46 5.51
CA ALA A 413 -22.46 37.19 6.81
C ALA A 413 -21.37 36.09 6.83
N PHE A 414 -20.45 36.26 7.79
CA PHE A 414 -19.37 35.35 8.14
C PHE A 414 -19.87 34.03 8.71
N ASP A 415 -19.77 32.96 7.94
CA ASP A 415 -19.79 31.59 8.46
C ASP A 415 -18.34 31.10 8.54
N TYR A 416 -17.75 31.16 9.74
CA TYR A 416 -16.41 30.62 10.01
C TYR A 416 -16.48 29.09 10.02
N SER A 417 -16.07 28.49 8.91
CA SER A 417 -15.76 27.07 8.85
C SER A 417 -14.24 26.92 8.71
N PRO A 418 -13.56 26.19 9.60
CA PRO A 418 -12.15 25.87 9.42
C PRO A 418 -11.94 24.97 8.18
N LEU A 419 -10.69 24.86 7.71
CA LEU A 419 -10.33 23.95 6.62
C LEU A 419 -10.76 22.52 6.92
N ILE A 420 -10.53 22.05 8.15
CA ILE A 420 -11.00 20.76 8.65
C ILE A 420 -11.69 20.93 10.01
N THR A 421 -12.68 20.08 10.28
CA THR A 421 -13.38 19.99 11.57
C THR A 421 -12.85 18.81 12.38
N TRP A 422 -13.05 18.84 13.70
CA TRP A 422 -12.63 17.74 14.57
C TRP A 422 -13.30 16.41 14.19
N LYS A 423 -14.57 16.45 13.78
CA LYS A 423 -15.32 15.27 13.35
C LYS A 423 -14.74 14.65 12.08
N GLU A 424 -14.32 15.49 11.12
CA GLU A 424 -13.64 15.02 9.91
C GLU A 424 -12.30 14.38 10.28
N PHE A 425 -11.45 15.06 11.06
CA PHE A 425 -10.19 14.50 11.55
C PHE A 425 -10.39 13.14 12.25
N GLN A 426 -11.36 13.06 13.17
CA GLN A 426 -11.66 11.83 13.91
C GLN A 426 -12.06 10.67 12.99
N SER A 427 -12.77 10.95 11.88
CA SER A 427 -13.18 9.93 10.91
C SER A 427 -12.02 9.38 10.07
N PHE A 428 -10.96 10.17 9.89
CA PHE A 428 -9.76 9.79 9.15
C PHE A 428 -8.64 9.23 10.03
N MET A 429 -8.67 9.49 11.34
CA MET A 429 -7.66 9.03 12.27
C MET A 429 -7.66 7.50 12.38
N PRO A 430 -6.52 6.83 12.07
CA PRO A 430 -6.42 5.38 12.18
C PRO A 430 -6.13 4.96 13.63
N TRP A 431 -7.15 5.02 14.48
CA TRP A 431 -7.05 4.67 15.90
C TRP A 431 -6.50 3.25 16.13
N ASP A 432 -6.82 2.32 15.23
CA ASP A 432 -6.30 0.96 15.30
C ASP A 432 -4.78 0.92 15.22
N ILE A 433 -4.20 1.69 14.30
CA ILE A 433 -2.74 1.77 14.13
C ILE A 433 -2.11 2.49 15.31
N ALA A 434 -2.71 3.60 15.78
CA ALA A 434 -2.20 4.35 16.93
C ALA A 434 -2.07 3.42 18.17
N ILE A 435 -3.13 2.69 18.51
CA ILE A 435 -3.12 1.76 19.64
C ILE A 435 -2.17 0.59 19.40
N LEU A 436 -2.17 0.04 18.18
CA LEU A 436 -1.29 -1.08 17.80
C LEU A 436 0.18 -0.77 18.02
N VAL A 437 0.61 0.40 17.56
CA VAL A 437 1.97 0.90 17.70
C VAL A 437 2.32 1.04 19.19
N GLY A 438 1.41 1.60 20.00
CA GLY A 438 1.57 1.69 21.46
C GLY A 438 1.75 0.34 22.16
N GLY A 439 0.97 -0.67 21.76
CA GLY A 439 1.11 -2.05 22.25
C GLY A 439 2.44 -2.68 21.84
N GLY A 440 2.94 -2.32 20.65
CA GLY A 440 4.26 -2.68 20.17
C GLY A 440 5.40 -2.15 21.04
N PHE A 441 5.33 -0.87 21.44
CA PHE A 441 6.33 -0.30 22.36
C PHE A 441 6.24 -0.91 23.74
N ALA A 442 5.02 -1.18 24.22
CA ALA A 442 4.86 -1.89 25.47
C ALA A 442 5.56 -3.26 25.39
N LEU A 443 5.35 -4.02 24.32
CA LEU A 443 6.01 -5.31 24.08
C LEU A 443 7.54 -5.18 24.04
N ALA A 444 8.08 -4.19 23.35
CA ALA A 444 9.52 -3.96 23.28
C ALA A 444 10.11 -3.67 24.66
N ASP A 445 9.50 -2.75 25.42
CA ASP A 445 9.90 -2.42 26.79
C ASP A 445 9.79 -3.65 27.71
N GLY A 446 8.72 -4.45 27.56
CA GLY A 446 8.50 -5.67 28.33
C GLY A 446 9.55 -6.75 28.04
N CYS A 447 9.98 -6.90 26.78
CA CYS A 447 11.04 -7.83 26.40
C CYS A 447 12.40 -7.44 27.01
N GLU A 448 12.68 -6.14 27.11
CA GLU A 448 13.90 -5.63 27.73
C GLU A 448 13.87 -5.81 29.25
N GLU A 449 12.80 -5.38 29.91
CA GLU A 449 12.66 -5.43 31.37
C GLU A 449 12.58 -6.86 31.91
N SER A 450 12.08 -7.79 31.11
CA SER A 450 12.03 -9.22 31.47
C SER A 450 13.35 -9.95 31.24
N GLY A 451 14.30 -9.38 30.48
CA GLY A 451 15.51 -10.07 30.03
C GLY A 451 15.31 -11.01 28.84
N LEU A 452 14.08 -11.10 28.29
CA LEU A 452 13.76 -11.96 27.16
C LEU A 452 14.58 -11.60 25.91
N SER A 453 14.80 -10.30 25.65
CA SER A 453 15.64 -9.84 24.54
C SER A 453 17.02 -10.51 24.59
N LYS A 454 17.71 -10.40 25.74
CA LYS A 454 19.05 -10.99 25.94
C LYS A 454 19.04 -12.51 25.79
N TRP A 455 17.99 -13.18 26.27
CA TRP A 455 17.84 -14.63 26.13
C TRP A 455 17.71 -15.05 24.66
N ILE A 456 16.84 -14.38 23.89
CA ILE A 456 16.67 -14.64 22.45
C ILE A 456 17.96 -14.35 21.69
N GLY A 457 18.59 -13.21 21.98
CA GLY A 457 19.86 -12.81 21.39
C GLY A 457 20.94 -13.88 21.55
N ASN A 458 21.14 -14.39 22.77
CA ASN A 458 22.12 -15.44 23.05
C ASN A 458 21.85 -16.73 22.26
N LYS A 459 20.59 -17.10 22.04
CA LYS A 459 20.23 -18.27 21.22
C LYS A 459 20.50 -18.07 19.73
N LEU A 460 20.45 -16.82 19.27
CA LEU A 460 20.72 -16.47 17.88
C LEU A 460 22.19 -16.09 17.62
N SER A 461 23.04 -16.07 18.65
CA SER A 461 24.49 -15.80 18.53
C SER A 461 25.20 -16.61 17.43
N PRO A 462 24.87 -17.91 17.17
CA PRO A 462 25.49 -18.66 16.07
C PRO A 462 25.32 -18.04 14.68
N LEU A 463 24.26 -17.24 14.46
CA LEU A 463 24.04 -16.53 13.20
C LEU A 463 25.10 -15.45 12.94
N GLY A 464 25.80 -14.97 13.97
CA GLY A 464 26.90 -14.01 13.83
C GLY A 464 28.11 -14.54 13.05
N SER A 465 28.19 -15.85 12.83
CA SER A 465 29.21 -16.46 11.96
C SER A 465 28.93 -16.27 10.46
N LEU A 466 27.71 -15.88 10.10
CA LEU A 466 27.32 -15.69 8.70
C LEU A 466 27.76 -14.31 8.19
N PRO A 467 28.08 -14.19 6.89
CA PRO A 467 28.29 -12.88 6.26
C PRO A 467 27.05 -11.99 6.44
N VAL A 468 27.27 -10.70 6.75
CA VAL A 468 26.18 -9.72 7.02
C VAL A 468 25.15 -9.68 5.89
N TRP A 469 25.57 -9.72 4.62
CA TRP A 469 24.64 -9.73 3.47
C TRP A 469 23.67 -10.93 3.49
N LEU A 470 24.10 -12.09 4.00
CA LEU A 470 23.27 -13.28 4.10
C LEU A 470 22.24 -13.14 5.22
N ILE A 471 22.61 -12.49 6.33
CA ILE A 471 21.69 -12.17 7.43
C ILE A 471 20.59 -11.20 6.94
N ILE A 472 20.97 -10.19 6.16
CA ILE A 472 20.01 -9.25 5.54
C ILE A 472 19.06 -9.98 4.59
N LEU A 473 19.59 -10.89 3.76
CA LEU A 473 18.78 -11.66 2.83
C LEU A 473 17.80 -12.58 3.56
N ILE A 474 18.26 -13.34 4.57
CA ILE A 474 17.42 -14.25 5.36
C ILE A 474 16.32 -13.49 6.08
N SER A 475 16.67 -12.38 6.76
CA SER A 475 15.69 -11.54 7.46
C SER A 475 14.67 -10.94 6.49
N SER A 476 15.12 -10.41 5.35
CA SER A 476 14.23 -9.87 4.31
C SER A 476 13.26 -10.92 3.78
N LEU A 477 13.74 -12.12 3.44
CA LEU A 477 12.90 -13.20 2.92
C LEU A 477 11.90 -13.72 3.96
N LEU A 478 12.33 -13.84 5.22
CA LEU A 478 11.45 -14.21 6.34
C LEU A 478 10.30 -13.21 6.49
N VAL A 479 10.64 -11.92 6.53
CA VAL A 479 9.67 -10.84 6.73
C VAL A 479 8.71 -10.74 5.54
N THR A 480 9.24 -10.77 4.31
CA THR A 480 8.42 -10.75 3.08
C THR A 480 7.47 -11.93 3.04
N SER A 481 7.89 -13.12 3.46
CA SER A 481 7.00 -14.29 3.49
C SER A 481 5.92 -14.18 4.58
N LEU A 482 6.28 -13.67 5.76
CA LEU A 482 5.34 -13.53 6.88
C LEU A 482 4.27 -12.47 6.60
N THR A 483 4.63 -11.37 5.93
CA THR A 483 3.68 -10.29 5.64
C THR A 483 2.61 -10.65 4.60
N GLU A 484 2.75 -11.77 3.89
CA GLU A 484 1.73 -12.22 2.93
C GLU A 484 0.53 -12.87 3.62
N VAL A 485 0.75 -13.37 4.83
CA VAL A 485 -0.28 -14.04 5.64
C VAL A 485 -0.72 -13.23 6.85
N ALA A 486 0.01 -12.17 7.19
CA ALA A 486 -0.22 -11.34 8.36
C ALA A 486 -0.16 -9.85 8.00
N SER A 487 -0.93 -9.03 8.72
CA SER A 487 -0.94 -7.59 8.47
C SER A 487 0.45 -6.95 8.64
N ASN A 488 0.83 -6.05 7.72
CA ASN A 488 2.14 -5.39 7.73
C ASN A 488 2.48 -4.76 9.09
N PRO A 489 1.57 -4.00 9.75
CA PRO A 489 1.89 -3.35 11.03
C PRO A 489 2.09 -4.36 12.15
N ALA A 490 1.36 -5.47 12.16
CA ALA A 490 1.55 -6.52 13.17
C ALA A 490 2.87 -7.28 12.96
N THR A 491 3.20 -7.59 11.71
CA THR A 491 4.46 -8.28 11.34
C THR A 491 5.67 -7.49 11.82
N ILE A 492 5.76 -6.19 11.50
CA ILE A 492 6.93 -5.38 11.88
C ILE A 492 7.00 -5.16 13.40
N THR A 493 5.85 -4.99 14.07
CA THR A 493 5.80 -4.79 15.52
C THR A 493 6.31 -6.01 16.28
N LEU A 494 6.02 -7.22 15.78
CA LEU A 494 6.52 -8.46 16.36
C LEU A 494 8.02 -8.67 16.10
N LEU A 495 8.48 -8.37 14.89
CA LEU A 495 9.83 -8.71 14.45
C LEU A 495 10.90 -7.69 14.88
N LEU A 496 10.58 -6.39 14.95
CA LEU A 496 11.58 -5.36 15.27
C LEU A 496 12.30 -5.58 16.61
N PRO A 497 11.63 -5.88 17.74
CA PRO A 497 12.32 -6.15 19.01
C PRO A 497 13.29 -7.33 18.91
N ILE A 498 12.85 -8.40 18.23
CA ILE A 498 13.65 -9.62 18.03
C ILE A 498 14.88 -9.32 17.16
N LEU A 499 14.68 -8.64 16.03
CA LEU A 499 15.75 -8.27 15.10
C LEU A 499 16.73 -7.25 15.69
N SER A 500 16.25 -6.34 16.55
CA SER A 500 17.10 -5.37 17.24
C SER A 500 18.01 -6.07 18.24
N SER A 501 17.43 -6.96 19.05
CA SER A 501 18.20 -7.75 20.01
C SER A 501 19.19 -8.69 19.33
N LEU A 502 18.85 -9.23 18.16
CA LEU A 502 19.77 -9.99 17.33
C LEU A 502 20.96 -9.14 16.92
N ALA A 503 20.72 -7.97 16.34
CA ALA A 503 21.76 -7.05 15.88
C ALA A 503 22.74 -6.67 16.99
N ASP A 504 22.20 -6.35 18.18
CA ASP A 504 22.98 -6.06 19.37
C ASP A 504 23.86 -7.26 19.78
N THR A 505 23.33 -8.48 19.72
CA THR A 505 24.07 -9.67 20.15
C THR A 505 25.18 -10.05 19.18
N ILE A 506 24.94 -9.93 17.87
CA ILE A 506 25.95 -10.23 16.85
C ILE A 506 26.89 -9.05 16.58
N GLN A 507 26.70 -7.91 17.27
CA GLN A 507 27.50 -6.69 17.15
C GLN A 507 27.57 -6.16 15.71
N VAL A 508 26.43 -6.20 15.02
CA VAL A 508 26.25 -5.58 13.69
C VAL A 508 25.42 -4.32 13.87
N ASN A 509 25.73 -3.27 13.11
CA ASN A 509 24.94 -2.03 13.13
C ASN A 509 23.44 -2.36 12.96
N PRO A 510 22.56 -2.01 13.93
CA PRO A 510 21.14 -2.39 13.88
C PRO A 510 20.42 -1.98 12.60
N LEU A 511 20.82 -0.85 12.01
CA LEU A 511 20.25 -0.35 10.77
C LEU A 511 20.46 -1.33 9.59
N TYR A 512 21.48 -2.19 9.62
CA TYR A 512 21.68 -3.24 8.60
C TYR A 512 20.53 -4.24 8.54
N ILE A 513 19.86 -4.52 9.65
CA ILE A 513 18.80 -5.53 9.72
C ILE A 513 17.43 -4.86 9.74
N LEU A 514 17.29 -3.78 10.50
CA LEU A 514 15.99 -3.18 10.77
C LEU A 514 15.43 -2.41 9.57
N ILE A 515 16.25 -1.65 8.85
CA ILE A 515 15.82 -0.93 7.63
C ILE A 515 15.30 -1.92 6.57
N PRO A 516 16.09 -2.91 6.09
CA PRO A 516 15.62 -3.81 5.04
C PRO A 516 14.42 -4.63 5.49
N SER A 517 14.37 -5.08 6.76
CA SER A 517 13.18 -5.76 7.29
C SER A 517 11.94 -4.87 7.26
N THR A 518 12.07 -3.59 7.59
CA THR A 518 10.94 -2.62 7.54
C THR A 518 10.42 -2.43 6.12
N LEU A 519 11.31 -2.23 5.14
CA LEU A 519 10.93 -2.08 3.74
C LEU A 519 10.28 -3.37 3.22
N CYS A 520 10.89 -4.52 3.51
CA CYS A 520 10.41 -5.85 3.10
C CYS A 520 9.06 -6.24 3.71
N THR A 521 8.70 -5.69 4.88
CA THR A 521 7.36 -5.89 5.47
C THR A 521 6.27 -5.26 4.62
N SER A 522 6.60 -4.30 3.77
CA SER A 522 5.60 -3.71 2.86
C SER A 522 5.46 -4.50 1.56
N PHE A 523 6.28 -5.52 1.31
CA PHE A 523 6.25 -6.35 0.09
C PHE A 523 5.21 -7.48 0.21
N ALA A 524 3.95 -7.09 0.45
CA ALA A 524 2.79 -7.95 0.53
C ALA A 524 2.03 -7.92 -0.80
N PHE A 525 2.55 -8.59 -1.82
CA PHE A 525 2.06 -8.50 -3.21
C PHE A 525 1.41 -9.79 -3.74
N LEU A 526 1.54 -10.93 -3.05
CA LEU A 526 1.10 -12.23 -3.58
C LEU A 526 -0.40 -12.47 -3.42
N LEU A 527 -0.96 -12.14 -2.25
CA LEU A 527 -2.33 -12.51 -1.89
C LEU A 527 -3.28 -11.30 -1.79
N PRO A 528 -4.57 -11.45 -2.17
CA PRO A 528 -5.56 -10.38 -2.04
C PRO A 528 -5.75 -9.90 -0.59
N VAL A 529 -5.66 -10.84 0.36
CA VAL A 529 -5.90 -10.57 1.78
C VAL A 529 -4.69 -9.92 2.46
N ALA A 530 -3.50 -9.98 1.84
CA ALA A 530 -2.26 -9.53 2.46
C ALA A 530 -2.24 -8.02 2.75
N ASN A 531 -2.87 -7.21 1.90
CA ASN A 531 -2.88 -5.75 2.04
C ASN A 531 -4.21 -5.16 1.50
N PRO A 532 -4.84 -4.17 2.14
CA PRO A 532 -6.11 -3.61 1.67
C PRO A 532 -6.12 -3.10 0.21
N PRO A 533 -5.07 -2.47 -0.34
CA PRO A 533 -5.00 -2.14 -1.76
C PRO A 533 -5.23 -3.35 -2.68
N ASN A 534 -4.65 -4.51 -2.34
CA ASN A 534 -4.82 -5.74 -3.10
C ASN A 534 -6.26 -6.24 -3.04
N ALA A 535 -6.88 -6.20 -1.85
CA ALA A 535 -8.27 -6.58 -1.67
C ALA A 535 -9.23 -5.68 -2.45
N ILE A 536 -8.97 -4.36 -2.45
CA ILE A 536 -9.77 -3.38 -3.20
C ILE A 536 -9.74 -3.75 -4.68
N VAL A 537 -8.57 -3.91 -5.29
CA VAL A 537 -8.50 -4.19 -6.74
C VAL A 537 -9.06 -5.57 -7.09
N PHE A 538 -8.93 -6.54 -6.18
CA PHE A 538 -9.51 -7.87 -6.36
C PHE A 538 -11.05 -7.83 -6.34
N SER A 539 -11.65 -6.94 -5.54
CA SER A 539 -13.11 -6.79 -5.43
C SER A 539 -13.80 -6.30 -6.70
N TYR A 540 -13.07 -5.65 -7.61
CA TYR A 540 -13.58 -5.26 -8.93
C TYR A 540 -13.81 -6.45 -9.88
N GLY A 541 -13.36 -7.67 -9.51
CA GLY A 541 -13.71 -8.91 -10.21
C GLY A 541 -12.88 -9.23 -11.45
N HIS A 542 -11.89 -8.40 -11.79
CA HIS A 542 -11.08 -8.58 -13.00
C HIS A 542 -9.91 -9.56 -12.83
N LEU A 543 -9.52 -9.84 -11.60
CA LEU A 543 -8.31 -10.58 -11.24
C LEU A 543 -8.64 -11.97 -10.67
N LYS A 544 -7.84 -12.97 -11.04
CA LYS A 544 -7.79 -14.26 -10.32
C LYS A 544 -6.63 -14.27 -9.33
N VAL A 545 -6.74 -15.08 -8.28
CA VAL A 545 -5.67 -15.22 -7.26
C VAL A 545 -4.33 -15.58 -7.91
N ILE A 546 -4.34 -16.47 -8.92
CA ILE A 546 -3.12 -16.87 -9.63
C ILE A 546 -2.46 -15.72 -10.42
N ASP A 547 -3.24 -14.75 -10.90
CA ASP A 547 -2.70 -13.59 -11.61
C ASP A 547 -1.92 -12.71 -10.62
N MET A 548 -2.48 -12.50 -9.43
CA MET A 548 -1.82 -11.79 -8.33
C MET A 548 -0.57 -12.52 -7.84
N VAL A 549 -0.64 -13.83 -7.59
CA VAL A 549 0.52 -14.61 -7.12
C VAL A 549 1.69 -14.52 -8.12
N LYS A 550 1.43 -14.69 -9.42
CA LYS A 550 2.49 -14.59 -10.44
C LYS A 550 3.07 -13.18 -10.53
N ALA A 551 2.21 -12.18 -10.54
CA ALA A 551 2.63 -10.78 -10.59
C ALA A 551 3.42 -10.39 -9.33
N GLY A 552 2.89 -10.70 -8.16
CA GLY A 552 3.43 -10.37 -6.86
C GLY A 552 4.76 -11.07 -6.58
N LEU A 553 4.93 -12.32 -6.98
CA LEU A 553 6.21 -13.03 -6.80
C LEU A 553 7.36 -12.30 -7.49
N GLY A 554 7.17 -11.84 -8.72
CA GLY A 554 8.20 -11.07 -9.41
C GLY A 554 8.47 -9.71 -8.77
N VAL A 555 7.43 -9.03 -8.28
CA VAL A 555 7.59 -7.76 -7.56
C VAL A 555 8.29 -7.95 -6.22
N ASN A 556 8.00 -9.01 -5.47
CA ASN A 556 8.72 -9.36 -4.23
C ASN A 556 10.20 -9.60 -4.50
N ILE A 557 10.55 -10.37 -5.55
CA ILE A 557 11.93 -10.62 -5.94
C ILE A 557 12.64 -9.32 -6.31
N VAL A 558 11.99 -8.47 -7.13
CA VAL A 558 12.51 -7.14 -7.49
C VAL A 558 12.70 -6.28 -6.24
N GLY A 559 11.72 -6.24 -5.34
CA GLY A 559 11.77 -5.48 -4.10
C GLY A 559 12.94 -5.87 -3.22
N VAL A 560 13.08 -7.16 -2.91
CA VAL A 560 14.19 -7.69 -2.10
C VAL A 560 15.52 -7.43 -2.78
N ALA A 561 15.64 -7.63 -4.09
CA ALA A 561 16.88 -7.36 -4.83
C ALA A 561 17.28 -5.88 -4.78
N VAL A 562 16.32 -4.95 -4.91
CA VAL A 562 16.58 -3.51 -4.83
C VAL A 562 16.94 -3.10 -3.41
N VAL A 563 16.29 -3.66 -2.39
CA VAL A 563 16.67 -3.44 -0.98
C VAL A 563 18.10 -3.90 -0.74
N MET A 564 18.48 -5.09 -1.21
CA MET A 564 19.86 -5.59 -1.12
C MET A 564 20.87 -4.69 -1.86
N LEU A 565 20.49 -4.18 -3.03
CA LEU A 565 21.30 -3.23 -3.79
C LEU A 565 21.48 -1.92 -3.02
N GLY A 566 20.41 -1.37 -2.43
CA GLY A 566 20.47 -0.16 -1.62
C GLY A 566 21.35 -0.33 -0.40
N MET A 567 21.18 -1.44 0.33
CA MET A 567 21.98 -1.82 1.50
C MET A 567 23.44 -2.10 1.19
N SER A 568 23.83 -2.28 -0.08
CA SER A 568 25.24 -2.43 -0.47
C SER A 568 25.84 -1.20 -1.15
N THR A 569 25.03 -0.17 -1.43
CA THR A 569 25.46 1.03 -2.16
C THR A 569 25.16 2.30 -1.36
N TRP A 570 24.05 3.00 -1.61
CA TRP A 570 23.79 4.34 -1.08
C TRP A 570 23.37 4.37 0.40
N ILE A 571 22.77 3.29 0.91
CA ILE A 571 22.32 3.25 2.31
C ILE A 571 23.52 3.15 3.27
N VAL A 572 24.55 2.39 2.88
CA VAL A 572 25.79 2.27 3.67
C VAL A 572 26.50 3.60 3.78
N THR A 573 26.58 4.35 2.67
CA THR A 573 27.23 5.66 2.64
C THR A 573 26.45 6.74 3.39
N LEU A 574 25.13 6.58 3.52
CA LEU A 574 24.28 7.57 4.18
C LEU A 574 24.37 7.48 5.73
N PHE A 575 24.63 6.28 6.26
CA PHE A 575 24.57 6.00 7.70
C PHE A 575 25.87 5.40 8.26
N ASP A 576 26.96 5.38 7.48
CA ASP A 576 28.26 4.77 7.84
C ASP A 576 28.10 3.37 8.47
N LEU A 577 27.28 2.54 7.81
CA LEU A 577 26.82 1.27 8.38
C LEU A 577 27.95 0.26 8.64
N SER A 578 29.11 0.42 7.99
CA SER A 578 30.25 -0.50 8.05
C SER A 578 30.90 -0.62 9.43
N THR A 579 30.59 0.28 10.36
CA THR A 579 31.11 0.25 11.73
C THR A 579 29.99 0.01 12.73
N TYR A 580 30.30 -0.74 13.81
CA TYR A 580 29.38 -0.82 14.94
C TYR A 580 29.37 0.55 15.63
N PRO A 581 28.21 1.22 15.70
CA PRO A 581 28.17 2.60 16.10
C PRO A 581 28.34 2.77 17.61
N SER A 582 28.96 3.87 18.04
CA SER A 582 29.18 4.18 19.45
C SER A 582 27.91 4.43 20.26
N TRP A 583 26.79 4.73 19.59
CA TRP A 583 25.48 4.90 20.22
C TRP A 583 24.75 3.57 20.49
N ALA A 584 25.21 2.45 19.91
CA ALA A 584 24.61 1.15 20.16
C ALA A 584 25.20 0.50 21.43
N PRO A 585 24.45 -0.38 22.12
CA PRO A 585 24.88 -0.96 23.40
C PRO A 585 26.27 -1.63 23.30
N PRO A 586 27.24 -1.26 24.16
CA PRO A 586 28.57 -1.85 24.13
C PRO A 586 28.53 -3.32 24.56
N ILE A 587 29.56 -4.08 24.18
CA ILE A 587 29.76 -5.46 24.62
C ILE A 587 29.75 -5.52 26.16
N THR A 588 28.64 -5.94 26.75
CA THR A 588 28.69 -6.43 28.13
C THR A 588 29.39 -7.77 28.08
N ASN A 589 30.66 -7.81 28.50
CA ASN A 589 31.39 -9.04 28.82
C ASN A 589 30.67 -9.78 29.96
N ALA A 590 29.53 -10.41 29.65
CA ALA A 590 28.96 -11.45 30.47
C ALA A 590 29.70 -12.73 30.09
N THR A 591 30.78 -13.00 30.85
CA THR A 591 31.40 -14.31 31.08
C THR A 591 30.92 -15.42 30.15
N MET A 592 31.79 -15.84 29.22
CA MET A 592 31.69 -17.16 28.60
C MET A 592 31.49 -18.20 29.72
N PRO A 593 30.47 -19.07 29.66
CA PRO A 593 30.45 -20.27 30.48
C PRO A 593 31.54 -21.25 30.05
#